data_AF-A0AAW6JWL7-F1
#
_entry.id   AF-A0AAW6JWL7-F1
#
_cell.length_a   1.000
_cell.length_b   1.000
_cell.length_c   1.000
_cell.angle_alpha   90.00
_cell.angle_beta   90.00
_cell.angle_gamma   90.00
#
_symmetry.space_group_name_H-M   'P 1'
#
loop_
_entity.id
_entity.type
_entity.pdbx_description
1 polymer ?
#
loop_
_entity_poly.entity_id
_entity_poly.type
_entity_poly.pdbx_seq_one_letter_code
_entity_poly.pdbx_strand_id
1 'polypeptide(L)' 'MLQTVKGIYRNGKIELAEIPANILESQVLITFIETKTSENMDVKSSTEKLFNPLRGKVKYFEDITTPTTEEWGEI' A
#
# COMPACT_ATOMS: atom_id res chain seq x y z
N MET A 1 15.06 17.09 -31.93
CA MET A 1 13.95 16.24 -32.43
C MET A 1 13.22 15.67 -31.22
N LEU A 2 11.89 15.68 -31.20
CA LEU A 2 11.13 15.10 -30.09
C LEU A 2 11.07 13.57 -30.26
N GLN A 3 11.30 12.84 -29.17
CA GLN A 3 11.09 11.39 -29.11
C GLN A 3 9.98 11.10 -28.09
N THR A 4 9.08 10.19 -28.42
CA THR A 4 7.98 9.77 -27.54
C THR A 4 8.18 8.32 -27.16
N VAL A 5 8.30 8.06 -25.86
CA VAL A 5 8.49 6.72 -25.29
C VAL A 5 7.30 6.39 -24.42
N LYS A 6 6.75 5.18 -24.56
CA LYS A 6 5.71 4.69 -23.66
C LYS A 6 6.33 4.30 -22.31
N GLY A 7 5.63 4.61 -21.22
CA GLY A 7 6.02 4.17 -19.88
C GLY A 7 4.82 3.70 -19.07
N ILE A 8 5.11 3.12 -17.90
CA ILE A 8 4.11 2.72 -16.91
C ILE A 8 4.33 3.56 -15.66
N TYR A 9 3.29 4.25 -15.21
CA TYR A 9 3.28 4.97 -13.93
C TYR A 9 2.78 4.07 -12.80
N ARG A 10 3.57 3.94 -11.72
CA ARG A 10 3.20 3.22 -10.49
C ARG A 10 3.78 3.94 -9.28
N ASN A 11 2.92 4.32 -8.34
CA ASN A 11 3.32 4.84 -7.02
C ASN A 11 4.33 6.01 -7.09
N GLY A 12 4.13 6.97 -7.99
CA GLY A 12 5.02 8.13 -8.12
C GLY A 12 6.26 7.90 -8.99
N LYS A 13 6.47 6.68 -9.50
CA LYS A 13 7.58 6.33 -10.39
C LYS A 13 7.07 6.02 -11.80
N ILE A 14 7.86 6.42 -12.81
CA ILE A 14 7.62 6.06 -14.21
C ILE A 14 8.72 5.10 -14.64
N GLU A 15 8.32 3.96 -15.18
CA GLU A 15 9.21 2.98 -15.79
C GLU A 15 9.03 3.02 -17.31
N LEU A 16 10.10 3.36 -18.02
CA LEU A 16 10.08 3.44 -19.48
C LEU A 16 10.02 2.03 -20.07
N ALA A 17 9.19 1.84 -21.11
CA ALA A 17 9.13 0.58 -21.84
C ALA A 17 10.35 0.36 -22.75
N GLU A 18 11.04 1.43 -23.11
CA GLU A 18 12.20 1.43 -23.99
C GLU A 18 13.15 2.57 -23.62
N ILE A 19 14.44 2.42 -23.96
CA ILE A 19 15.45 3.45 -23.74
C ILE A 19 15.55 4.28 -25.03
N PRO A 20 15.30 5.59 -24.99
CA PRO A 20 15.43 6.43 -26.16
C PRO A 20 16.88 6.47 -26.64
N ALA A 21 17.08 6.28 -27.95
CA ALA A 21 18.41 6.23 -28.53
C ALA A 21 19.07 7.63 -28.52
N ASN A 22 20.37 7.65 -28.19
CA ASN A 22 21.22 8.85 -28.22
C ASN A 22 20.77 10.00 -27.29
N ILE A 23 20.13 9.68 -26.15
CA ILE A 23 19.80 10.65 -25.10
C ILE A 23 20.44 10.22 -23.79
N LEU A 24 21.41 11.01 -23.31
CA LEU A 24 22.02 10.82 -21.99
C LEU A 24 21.23 11.56 -20.90
N GLU A 25 20.87 12.82 -21.16
CA GLU A 25 20.10 13.69 -20.26
C GLU A 25 19.24 14.65 -21.10
N SER A 26 17.98 14.85 -20.70
CA SER A 26 17.06 15.80 -21.35
C SER A 26 15.89 16.11 -20.43
N GLN A 27 15.27 17.28 -20.63
CA GLN A 27 13.95 17.58 -20.08
C GLN A 27 12.89 16.67 -20.71
N VAL A 28 11.85 16.34 -19.94
CA VAL A 28 10.75 15.45 -20.36
C VAL A 28 9.40 16.12 -20.13
N LEU A 29 8.44 15.84 -21.03
CA LEU A 29 7.02 16.13 -20.81
C LEU A 29 6.30 14.83 -20.48
N ILE A 30 5.49 14.84 -19.42
CA ILE A 30 4.73 13.68 -18.96
C ILE A 30 3.24 13.98 -19.14
N THR A 31 2.55 13.12 -19.90
CA THR A 31 1.10 13.17 -20.07
C THR A 31 0.50 11.85 -19.59
N PHE A 32 -0.43 11.91 -18.65
CA PHE A 32 -1.11 10.72 -18.13
C PHE A 32 -2.34 10.41 -18.97
N ILE A 33 -2.43 9.17 -19.46
CA ILE A 33 -3.63 8.66 -20.10
C ILE A 33 -4.52 8.09 -19.01
N GLU A 34 -5.66 8.74 -18.77
CA GLU A 34 -6.62 8.28 -17.77
C GLU A 34 -7.22 6.94 -18.22
N THR A 35 -6.93 5.88 -17.47
CA THR A 35 -7.70 4.64 -17.55
C THR A 35 -8.85 4.78 -16.59
N LYS A 36 -10.08 4.48 -17.03
CA LYS A 36 -11.23 4.34 -16.12
C LYS A 36 -10.79 3.44 -14.97
N THR A 37 -10.63 4.01 -13.78
CA THR A 37 -10.36 3.25 -12.57
C THR A 37 -11.50 2.25 -12.43
N SER A 38 -11.18 0.96 -12.51
CA SER A 38 -12.13 -0.05 -12.08
C SER A 38 -12.53 0.34 -10.66
N GLU A 39 -13.83 0.51 -10.42
CA GLU A 39 -14.41 0.93 -9.14
C GLU A 39 -14.06 -0.01 -7.96
N ASN A 40 -13.27 -1.06 -8.22
CA ASN A 40 -12.80 -2.04 -7.25
C ASN A 40 -11.35 -1.83 -6.75
N MET A 41 -10.68 -0.74 -7.12
CA MET A 41 -9.43 -0.34 -6.45
C MET A 41 -9.69 0.71 -5.36
N ASP A 42 -10.50 0.34 -4.36
CA ASP A 42 -10.44 0.98 -3.04
C ASP A 42 -9.13 0.56 -2.36
N VAL A 43 -8.02 1.16 -2.84
CA VAL A 43 -6.74 1.09 -2.15
C VAL A 43 -6.89 1.94 -0.89
N LYS A 44 -7.13 1.25 0.22
CA LYS A 44 -7.17 1.70 1.64
C LYS A 44 -8.59 1.78 2.24
N SER A 45 -9.22 0.63 2.43
CA SER A 45 -9.83 0.43 3.74
C SER A 45 -8.70 0.46 4.78
N SER A 46 -8.50 1.63 5.39
CA SER A 46 -7.59 1.79 6.53
C SER A 46 -7.85 0.67 7.54
N THR A 47 -6.82 0.15 8.20
CA THR A 47 -6.97 -0.78 9.32
C THR A 47 -8.05 -0.28 10.29
N GLU A 48 -8.11 1.03 10.53
CA GLU A 48 -9.18 1.64 11.31
C GLU A 48 -10.59 1.34 10.79
N LYS A 49 -10.85 1.49 9.48
CA LYS A 49 -12.15 1.18 8.87
C LYS A 49 -12.49 -0.31 8.97
N LEU A 50 -11.51 -1.19 8.76
CA LEU A 50 -11.69 -2.64 8.83
C LEU A 50 -12.08 -3.11 10.24
N PHE A 51 -11.48 -2.51 11.27
CA PHE A 51 -11.66 -2.94 12.66
C PHE A 51 -12.66 -2.10 13.46
N ASN A 52 -13.25 -1.05 12.89
CA ASN A 52 -14.23 -0.19 13.57
C ASN A 52 -15.44 -0.97 14.13
N PRO A 53 -16.05 -1.93 13.41
CA PRO A 53 -17.21 -2.69 13.90
C PRO A 53 -16.89 -3.64 15.07
N LEU A 54 -15.60 -3.88 15.34
CA LEU A 54 -15.11 -4.78 16.39
C LEU A 54 -14.75 -4.04 17.68
N ARG A 55 -14.67 -2.69 17.66
CA ARG A 55 -14.50 -1.88 18.86
C ARG A 55 -15.65 -2.13 19.84
N GLY A 56 -15.33 -2.38 21.11
CA GLY A 56 -16.32 -2.62 22.17
C GLY A 56 -17.00 -4.00 22.15
N LYS A 57 -16.69 -4.88 21.18
CA LYS A 57 -17.22 -6.26 21.13
C LYS A 57 -16.30 -7.29 21.76
N VAL A 58 -15.10 -6.89 22.19
CA VAL A 58 -14.17 -7.79 22.88
C VAL A 58 -14.65 -8.00 24.29
N LYS A 59 -15.28 -9.16 24.53
CA LYS A 59 -15.57 -9.65 25.88
C LYS A 59 -14.30 -10.34 26.36
N TYR A 60 -13.56 -9.69 27.27
CA TYR A 60 -12.46 -10.36 27.96
C TYR A 60 -13.09 -11.47 28.82
N PHE A 61 -12.77 -12.72 28.50
CA PHE A 61 -13.30 -13.87 29.24
C PHE A 61 -12.58 -14.05 30.58
N GLU A 62 -11.46 -13.37 30.77
CA GLU A 62 -10.64 -13.38 31.99
C GLU A 62 -10.03 -11.99 32.18
N ASP A 63 -9.88 -11.57 33.43
CA ASP A 63 -9.16 -10.35 33.75
C ASP A 63 -7.66 -10.59 33.56
N ILE A 64 -7.18 -10.32 32.34
CA ILE A 64 -5.76 -10.44 31.95
C ILE A 64 -4.82 -9.49 32.72
N THR A 65 -5.36 -8.67 33.63
CA THR A 65 -4.57 -7.91 34.61
C THR A 65 -4.22 -8.72 35.85
N THR A 66 -4.85 -9.89 36.03
CA THR A 66 -4.39 -10.86 37.01
C THR A 66 -3.12 -11.50 36.47
N PRO A 67 -1.95 -11.31 37.12
CA PRO A 67 -0.79 -12.10 36.76
C PRO A 67 -1.15 -13.56 37.03
N THR A 68 -1.17 -14.38 35.99
CA THR A 68 -1.14 -15.84 36.15
C THR A 68 0.22 -16.16 36.76
N THR A 69 0.32 -16.10 38.08
CA THR A 69 1.42 -16.69 38.83
C THR A 69 1.22 -18.20 38.78
N GLU A 70 1.39 -18.78 37.59
CA GLU A 70 1.79 -20.17 37.48
C GLU A 70 3.24 -20.20 37.95
N GLU A 71 3.41 -20.44 39.26
CA GLU A 71 4.69 -20.87 39.80
C GLU A 71 5.05 -22.15 39.07
N TRP A 72 5.97 -22.04 38.12
CA TRP A 72 6.63 -23.18 37.52
C TRP A 72 7.34 -23.93 38.64
N GLY A 73 6.66 -24.92 39.23
CA GLY A 73 7.28 -25.87 40.13
C GLY A 73 8.40 -26.56 39.36
N GLU A 74 9.61 -26.45 39.90
CA GLU A 74 10.78 -27.13 39.37
C GLU A 74 10.49 -28.64 39.32
N ILE A 75 10.60 -29.23 38.12
CA ILE A 75 10.59 -30.69 37.90
C ILE A 75 12.01 -31.26 38.03
#